data_AF-A0A6I5NCK8-F1
#
_entry.id   AF-A0A6I5NCK8-F1
#
_cell.length_a   1.000
_cell.length_b   1.000
_cell.length_c   1.000
_cell.angle_alpha   90.00
_cell.angle_beta   90.00
_cell.angle_gamma   90.00
#
_symmetry.space_group_name_H-M   'P 1'
#
loop_
_entity.id
_entity.type
_entity.pdbx_description
1 polymer ?
#
loop_
_entity_poly.entity_id
_entity_poly.type
_entity_poly.pdbx_seq_one_letter_code
_entity_poly.pdbx_strand_id
1 'polypeptide(L)'
;MNSIFKSWLKTSLTITIIAVALFFSLPAILLLLQVPSFSLGSGRYWITRWQNEPSGSGLELNLALLLIAIAIVATISLLARLWQSRRSPQ
;
A
#
# COMPACT_ATOMS: atom_id res chain seq x y z
N MET A 1 -25.89 11.30 -7.27
CA MET A 1 -24.72 10.44 -6.98
C MET A 1 -24.35 10.63 -5.50
N ASN A 2 -24.36 9.56 -4.70
CA ASN A 2 -24.28 9.63 -3.23
C ASN A 2 -22.92 10.25 -2.78
N SER A 3 -22.93 11.21 -1.85
CA SER A 3 -21.73 11.98 -1.44
C SER A 3 -20.64 11.08 -0.83
N ILE A 4 -21.07 10.02 -0.13
CA ILE A 4 -20.20 8.99 0.43
C ILE A 4 -19.47 8.23 -0.68
N PHE A 5 -20.17 7.86 -1.75
CA PHE A 5 -19.57 7.15 -2.89
C PHE A 5 -18.52 8.02 -3.60
N LYS A 6 -18.82 9.31 -3.79
CA LYS A 6 -17.87 10.26 -4.40
C LYS A 6 -16.62 10.45 -3.53
N SER A 7 -16.79 10.56 -2.21
CA SER A 7 -15.65 10.64 -1.28
C SER A 7 -14.81 9.37 -1.28
N TRP A 8 -15.45 8.20 -1.24
CA TRP A 8 -14.75 6.91 -1.30
C TRP A 8 -13.95 6.78 -2.59
N LEU A 9 -14.57 7.06 -3.74
CA LEU A 9 -13.92 6.98 -5.05
C LEU A 9 -12.71 7.94 -5.14
N LYS A 10 -12.86 9.18 -4.67
CA LYS A 10 -11.77 10.17 -4.66
C LYS A 10 -10.61 9.71 -3.78
N THR A 11 -10.89 9.21 -2.59
CA THR A 11 -9.86 8.70 -1.67
C THR A 11 -9.15 7.50 -2.27
N SER A 12 -9.89 6.51 -2.79
CA SER A 12 -9.30 5.34 -3.45
C SER A 12 -8.41 5.74 -4.61
N LEU A 13 -8.89 6.61 -5.50
CA LEU A 13 -8.12 7.09 -6.64
C LEU A 13 -6.84 7.82 -6.21
N THR A 14 -6.93 8.68 -5.20
CA THR A 14 -5.78 9.43 -4.66
C THR A 14 -4.72 8.48 -4.11
N ILE A 15 -5.13 7.48 -3.32
CA ILE A 15 -4.23 6.46 -2.77
C ILE A 15 -3.58 5.65 -3.89
N THR A 16 -4.35 5.23 -4.91
CA THR A 16 -3.82 4.50 -6.06
C THR A 16 -2.78 5.31 -6.82
N ILE A 17 -3.05 6.60 -7.09
CA ILE A 17 -2.08 7.48 -7.79
C ILE A 17 -0.79 7.62 -6.98
N ILE A 18 -0.90 7.83 -5.67
CA ILE A 18 0.29 7.92 -4.79
C ILE A 18 1.06 6.60 -4.79
N ALA A 19 0.37 5.46 -4.68
CA ALA A 19 1.01 4.15 -4.70
C ALA A 19 1.74 3.89 -6.03
N VAL A 20 1.13 4.25 -7.16
CA VAL A 20 1.75 4.15 -8.48
C VAL A 20 2.97 5.06 -8.59
N ALA A 21 2.84 6.32 -8.18
CA ALA A 21 3.95 7.27 -8.20
C ALA A 21 5.14 6.74 -7.38
N LEU A 22 4.89 6.27 -6.16
CA LEU A 22 5.90 5.66 -5.29
C LEU A 22 6.51 4.40 -5.91
N PHE A 23 5.70 3.52 -6.51
CA PHE A 23 6.21 2.30 -7.13
C PHE A 23 7.21 2.58 -8.25
N PHE A 24 7.00 3.65 -9.03
CA PHE A 24 7.93 4.04 -10.10
C PHE A 24 9.10 4.90 -9.61
N SER A 25 8.89 5.80 -8.64
CA SER A 25 9.94 6.70 -8.17
C SER A 25 10.89 6.05 -7.16
N LEU A 26 10.37 5.14 -6.32
CA LEU A 26 11.14 4.54 -5.22
C LEU A 26 12.36 3.76 -5.72
N PRO A 27 12.29 2.90 -6.76
CA PRO A 27 13.47 2.23 -7.30
C PRO A 27 14.59 3.20 -7.70
N ALA A 28 14.24 4.31 -8.34
CA ALA A 28 15.21 5.32 -8.75
C ALA A 28 15.89 5.99 -7.54
N ILE A 29 15.12 6.33 -6.50
CA ILE A 29 15.65 6.90 -5.26
C ILE A 29 16.56 5.88 -4.54
N LEU A 30 16.15 4.62 -4.45
CA LEU A 30 16.93 3.55 -3.81
C LEU A 30 18.25 3.29 -4.55
N LEU A 31 18.24 3.37 -5.88
CA LEU A 31 19.46 3.29 -6.70
C LEU A 31 20.40 4.47 -6.48
N LEU A 32 19.87 5.70 -6.49
CA LEU A 32 20.67 6.91 -6.23
C LEU A 32 21.36 6.87 -4.88
N LEU A 33 20.70 6.31 -3.87
CA LEU A 33 21.23 6.14 -2.52
C LEU A 33 22.06 4.86 -2.33
N GLN A 34 22.25 4.06 -3.39
CA GLN A 34 22.96 2.77 -3.35
C GLN A 34 22.48 1.85 -2.22
N VAL A 35 21.17 1.81 -1.98
CA VAL A 35 20.60 1.04 -0.87
C VAL A 35 20.84 -0.45 -1.11
N PRO A 36 21.42 -1.19 -0.14
CA PRO A 36 21.62 -2.63 -0.25
C PRO A 36 20.29 -3.38 -0.42
N SER A 37 20.33 -4.54 -1.06
CA SER A 37 19.15 -5.41 -1.20
C SER A 37 18.51 -5.69 0.16
N PHE A 38 17.18 -5.58 0.23
CA PHE A 38 16.42 -5.86 1.45
C PHE A 38 15.06 -6.49 1.13
N SER A 39 14.51 -7.18 2.12
CA SER A 39 13.15 -7.74 2.08
C SER A 39 12.38 -7.27 3.30
N LEU A 40 11.21 -6.69 3.08
CA LEU A 40 10.25 -6.43 4.14
C LEU A 40 9.39 -7.69 4.33
N GLY A 41 9.61 -8.38 5.45
CA GLY A 41 9.03 -9.67 5.76
C GLY A 41 10.01 -10.82 5.51
N SER A 42 9.65 -12.02 5.98
CA SER A 42 10.53 -13.20 6.01
C SER A 42 9.97 -14.38 5.22
N GLY A 43 10.86 -15.11 4.53
CA GLY A 43 10.52 -16.34 3.83
C GLY A 43 9.40 -16.16 2.80
N ARG A 44 8.27 -16.86 2.99
CA ARG A 44 7.08 -16.78 2.12
C ARG A 44 6.19 -15.56 2.41
N TYR A 45 6.44 -14.84 3.50
CA TYR A 45 5.62 -13.72 3.97
C TYR A 45 6.24 -12.34 3.68
N TRP A 46 7.06 -12.23 2.64
CA TRP A 46 7.62 -10.96 2.20
C TRP A 46 6.56 -10.13 1.47
N ILE A 47 6.46 -8.84 1.79
CA ILE A 47 5.51 -7.90 1.17
C ILE A 47 6.17 -7.16 0.03
N THR A 48 7.40 -6.70 0.26
CA THR A 48 8.20 -5.94 -0.70
C THR A 48 9.63 -6.42 -0.64
N ARG A 49 10.28 -6.56 -1.80
CA ARG A 49 11.70 -6.88 -1.90
C ARG A 49 12.37 -5.88 -2.83
N TRP A 50 13.44 -5.28 -2.33
CA TRP A 50 14.36 -4.48 -3.12
C TRP A 50 15.58 -5.32 -3.47
N GLN A 51 15.90 -5.40 -4.76
CA GLN A 51 17.10 -6.05 -5.27
C GLN A 51 17.99 -4.98 -5.90
N ASN A 52 19.26 -4.94 -5.49
CA ASN A 52 20.29 -4.08 -6.04
C ASN A 52 21.56 -4.91 -6.24
N GLU A 53 21.59 -5.65 -7.35
CA GLU A 53 22.71 -6.52 -7.71
C GLU A 53 23.35 -6.08 -9.03
N PRO A 54 24.61 -6.49 -9.30
CA PRO A 54 25.27 -6.19 -10.57
C PRO A 54 24.53 -6.76 -11.79
N SER A 55 23.77 -7.84 -11.62
CA SER A 55 22.95 -8.49 -12.64
C SER A 55 21.63 -7.74 -12.92
N GLY A 56 21.21 -6.84 -12.04
CA GLY A 56 19.97 -6.09 -12.18
C GLY A 56 19.49 -5.49 -10.85
N SER A 57 18.62 -4.47 -10.98
CA SER A 57 17.94 -3.87 -9.84
C SER A 57 16.44 -3.81 -10.07
N GLY A 58 15.67 -3.91 -8.99
CA GLY A 58 14.22 -3.99 -9.08
C GLY A 58 13.51 -4.00 -7.74
N LEU A 59 12.27 -3.52 -7.77
CA LEU A 59 11.34 -3.60 -6.65
C LEU A 59 10.28 -4.65 -6.96
N GLU A 60 10.26 -5.74 -6.19
CA GLU A 60 9.24 -6.77 -6.26
C GLU A 60 8.20 -6.52 -5.17
N LEU A 61 6.92 -6.74 -5.51
CA LEU A 61 5.81 -6.71 -4.57
C LEU A 61 5.11 -8.06 -4.57
N ASN A 62 4.86 -8.59 -3.39
CA ASN A 62 4.00 -9.76 -3.24
C ASN A 62 2.54 -9.29 -3.29
N LEU A 63 1.97 -9.32 -4.49
CA LEU A 63 0.62 -8.85 -4.74
C LEU A 63 -0.42 -9.53 -3.84
N ALA A 64 -0.25 -10.81 -3.52
CA ALA A 64 -1.18 -11.52 -2.64
C ALA A 64 -1.21 -10.92 -1.23
N LEU A 65 -0.04 -10.72 -0.62
CA LEU A 65 0.05 -10.14 0.73
C LEU A 65 -0.30 -8.65 0.74
N LEU A 66 0.01 -7.92 -0.34
CA LEU A 66 -0.40 -6.53 -0.50
C LEU A 66 -1.93 -6.39 -0.53
N LEU A 67 -2.62 -7.24 -1.30
CA LEU A 67 -4.08 -7.25 -1.36
C LEU A 67 -4.70 -7.62 -0.01
N ILE A 68 -4.12 -8.59 0.71
CA ILE A 68 -4.56 -8.94 2.07
C ILE A 68 -4.41 -7.73 3.01
N ALA A 69 -3.27 -7.04 2.98
CA ALA A 69 -3.04 -5.85 3.81
C ALA A 69 -4.06 -4.73 3.50
N ILE A 70 -4.33 -4.47 2.21
CA ILE A 70 -5.34 -3.50 1.77
C ILE A 70 -6.74 -3.90 2.28
N ALA A 71 -7.10 -5.18 2.16
CA ALA A 71 -8.39 -5.68 2.63
C ALA A 71 -8.55 -5.52 4.16
N ILE A 72 -7.50 -5.78 4.93
CA ILE A 72 -7.48 -5.59 6.39
C ILE A 72 -7.69 -4.12 6.73
N VAL A 73 -6.94 -3.20 6.12
CA VAL A 73 -7.05 -1.75 6.37
C VAL A 73 -8.45 -1.24 6.00
N ALA A 74 -9.00 -1.68 4.86
CA ALA A 74 -10.35 -1.32 4.44
C ALA A 74 -11.41 -1.81 5.42
N THR A 75 -11.27 -3.06 5.91
CA THR A 75 -12.18 -3.65 6.90
C THR A 75 -12.10 -2.92 8.23
N ILE A 76 -10.90 -2.64 8.75
CA ILE A 76 -10.72 -1.88 9.99
C ILE A 76 -11.33 -0.48 9.86
N SER A 77 -11.11 0.19 8.73
CA SER A 77 -11.66 1.52 8.47
C SER A 77 -13.20 1.51 8.45
N LEU A 78 -13.80 0.47 7.86
CA LEU A 78 -15.25 0.28 7.88
C LEU A 78 -15.77 0.04 9.30
N LEU A 79 -15.13 -0.86 10.05
CA LEU A 79 -15.50 -1.16 11.44
C LEU A 79 -15.39 0.08 12.34
N ALA A 80 -14.32 0.86 12.20
CA ALA A 80 -14.13 2.09 12.95
C ALA A 80 -15.26 3.10 12.69
N ARG A 81 -15.68 3.26 11.42
CA ARG A 81 -16.82 4.13 11.05
C ARG A 81 -18.13 3.62 11.62
N LEU A 82 -18.40 2.32 11.54
CA LEU A 82 -19.61 1.72 12.11
C LEU A 82 -19.66 1.89 13.64
N TRP A 83 -18.52 1.75 14.30
CA TRP A 83 -18.41 1.95 15.74
C TRP A 83 -18.63 3.41 16.15
N GLN A 84 -18.07 4.36 15.41
CA GLN A 84 -18.32 5.80 15.60
C GLN A 84 -19.80 6.16 15.41
N SER A 85 -20.46 5.58 14.39
CA SER A 85 -21.89 5.77 14.14
C SER A 85 -22.77 5.25 15.28
N ARG A 86 -22.35 4.18 15.98
CA ARG A 86 -23.09 3.66 17.15
C ARG A 86 -22.87 4.47 18.43
N ARG A 87 -21.71 5.13 18.56
CA ARG A 87 -21.33 5.92 19.73
C ARG A 87 -21.82 7.37 19.71
N SER A 88 -22.39 7.81 18.61
CA SER A 88 -23.04 9.12 18.48
C SER A 88 -24.56 8.94 18.40
N PRO A 89 -25.25 8.46 19.46
CA PRO A 89 -26.69 8.66 19.54
C PRO A 89 -26.91 10.17 19.67
N GLN A 90 -27.76 10.73 18.81
CA GLN A 90 -28.38 12.02 19.08
C GLN A 90 -29.18 11.93 20.38
#